data_AF-A0A662LT71-F1
#
_entry.id   AF-A0A662LT71-F1
#
_cell.length_a   1.000
_cell.length_b   1.000
_cell.length_c   1.000
_cell.angle_alpha   90.00
_cell.angle_beta   90.00
_cell.angle_gamma   90.00
#
_symmetry.space_group_name_H-M   'P 1'
#
loop_
_entity.id
_entity.type
_entity.pdbx_description
1 polymer ?
#
loop_
_entity_poly.entity_id
_entity_poly.type
_entity_poly.pdbx_seq_one_letter_code
_entity_poly.pdbx_strand_id
1 'polypeptide(L)'
;MTEQVIDDLIEKMPSGSGIDCDYSWTKSNGKLILHNSFHNMNDGGYYDGYSEFKVHLILKDDGEWILDKIRFAKSITDPSTYRKYSNYILLDYLYDTYIWNIEERNLKVGDFNNAMVDF
;
A
#
# COMPACT_ATOMS: atom_id res chain seq x y z
N MET A 1 -5.29 4.98 18.77
CA MET A 1 -5.48 5.30 17.35
C MET A 1 -6.77 4.69 16.88
N THR A 2 -7.71 5.56 16.49
CA THR A 2 -9.06 5.27 16.02
C THR A 2 -9.05 4.72 14.59
N GLU A 3 -10.17 4.16 14.14
CA GLU A 3 -10.35 3.70 12.75
C GLU A 3 -10.24 4.87 11.75
N GLN A 4 -10.80 6.04 12.11
CA GLN A 4 -10.71 7.26 11.30
C GLN A 4 -9.27 7.64 10.88
N VAL A 5 -8.29 7.55 11.79
CA VAL A 5 -6.89 7.87 11.46
C VAL A 5 -6.30 6.90 10.43
N ILE A 6 -6.78 5.67 10.41
CA ILE A 6 -6.37 4.66 9.43
C ILE A 6 -7.03 4.93 8.08
N ASP A 7 -8.31 5.32 8.09
CA ASP A 7 -9.04 5.67 6.87
C ASP A 7 -8.41 6.90 6.21
N ASP A 8 -8.11 7.95 6.97
CA ASP A 8 -7.42 9.14 6.47
C ASP A 8 -6.01 8.81 5.94
N LEU A 9 -5.32 7.82 6.54
CA LEU A 9 -4.04 7.31 6.05
C LEU A 9 -4.22 6.59 4.71
N ILE A 10 -5.26 5.77 4.57
CA ILE A 10 -5.60 5.03 3.35
C ILE A 10 -5.94 5.99 2.20
N GLU A 11 -6.68 7.06 2.45
CA GLU A 11 -6.98 8.08 1.44
C GLU A 11 -5.71 8.76 0.88
N LYS A 12 -4.64 8.81 1.68
CA LYS A 12 -3.35 9.37 1.26
C LYS A 12 -2.48 8.37 0.52
N MET A 13 -2.79 7.07 0.60
CA MET A 13 -2.02 6.01 -0.07
C MET A 13 -2.05 6.18 -1.59
N PRO A 14 -1.04 5.64 -2.31
CA PRO A 14 -1.01 5.70 -3.76
C PRO A 14 -2.30 5.14 -4.39
N SER A 15 -2.81 5.86 -5.37
CA SER A 15 -3.87 5.38 -6.27
C SER A 15 -3.48 5.74 -7.71
N GLY A 16 -3.81 4.85 -8.66
CA GLY A 16 -3.50 5.04 -10.10
C GLY A 16 -2.63 3.94 -10.71
N SER A 17 -2.43 4.00 -12.03
CA SER A 17 -1.67 3.06 -12.89
C SER A 17 -1.46 1.66 -12.30
N GLY A 18 -2.56 0.92 -12.17
CA GLY A 18 -2.59 -0.46 -11.68
C GLY A 18 -2.87 -0.62 -10.18
N ILE A 19 -2.76 0.42 -9.35
CA ILE A 19 -3.19 0.41 -7.93
C ILE A 19 -4.56 1.12 -7.85
N ASP A 20 -5.59 0.45 -8.33
CA ASP A 20 -6.95 1.00 -8.47
C ASP A 20 -7.99 0.25 -7.63
N CYS A 21 -7.55 -0.75 -6.85
CA CYS A 21 -8.43 -1.52 -5.97
C CYS A 21 -8.53 -0.87 -4.59
N ASP A 22 -9.62 -1.17 -3.88
CA ASP A 22 -9.85 -0.69 -2.52
C ASP A 22 -8.84 -1.31 -1.55
N TYR A 23 -8.32 -0.47 -0.64
CA TYR A 23 -7.50 -0.95 0.46
C TYR A 23 -8.37 -1.60 1.53
N SER A 24 -7.97 -2.80 1.95
CA SER A 24 -8.40 -3.36 3.24
C SER A 24 -7.22 -3.38 4.21
N TRP A 25 -7.47 -3.42 5.51
CA TRP A 25 -6.40 -3.31 6.49
C TRP A 25 -6.56 -4.22 7.70
N THR A 26 -5.44 -4.54 8.33
CA THR A 26 -5.37 -5.26 9.60
C THR A 26 -4.32 -4.60 10.49
N LYS A 27 -4.64 -4.42 11.78
CA LYS A 27 -3.76 -3.76 12.74
C LYS A 27 -3.45 -4.65 13.94
N SER A 28 -2.20 -4.67 14.37
CA SER A 28 -1.76 -5.36 15.59
C SER A 28 -0.48 -4.75 16.15
N ASN A 29 -0.45 -4.41 17.44
CA ASN A 29 0.76 -4.02 18.19
C ASN A 29 1.72 -3.07 17.44
N GLY A 30 1.24 -1.87 17.06
CA GLY A 30 2.06 -0.88 16.35
C GLY A 30 2.36 -1.21 14.89
N LYS A 31 1.79 -2.30 14.36
CA LYS A 31 1.87 -2.68 12.94
C LYS A 31 0.53 -2.48 12.26
N LEU A 32 0.56 -1.94 11.07
CA LEU A 32 -0.57 -1.83 10.16
C LEU A 32 -0.22 -2.55 8.87
N ILE A 33 -1.10 -3.44 8.43
CA ILE A 33 -0.95 -4.16 7.16
C ILE A 33 -2.07 -3.68 6.26
N LEU A 34 -1.72 -3.01 5.17
CA LEU A 34 -2.64 -2.64 4.11
C LEU A 34 -2.59 -3.72 3.04
N HIS A 35 -3.74 -4.07 2.50
CA HIS A 35 -3.93 -5.08 1.48
C HIS A 35 -4.52 -4.39 0.24
N ASN A 36 -3.92 -4.64 -0.92
CA ASN A 36 -4.40 -4.12 -2.20
C ASN A 36 -4.02 -5.10 -3.32
N SER A 37 -4.52 -4.85 -4.52
CA SER A 37 -4.28 -5.62 -5.73
C SER A 37 -3.76 -4.71 -6.82
N PHE A 38 -2.73 -5.18 -7.52
CA PHE A 38 -2.21 -4.49 -8.69
C PHE A 38 -2.82 -5.07 -9.97
N HIS A 39 -3.51 -4.25 -10.75
CA HIS A 39 -4.09 -4.62 -12.04
C HIS A 39 -3.00 -4.69 -13.10
N ASN A 40 -2.62 -5.92 -13.46
CA ASN A 40 -1.50 -6.12 -14.36
C ASN A 40 -1.90 -5.90 -15.82
N MET A 41 -0.90 -5.59 -16.66
CA MET A 41 -1.06 -5.51 -18.11
C MET A 41 -0.15 -6.56 -18.78
N ASN A 42 -0.62 -7.14 -19.88
CA ASN A 42 0.21 -7.98 -20.76
C ASN A 42 1.02 -7.12 -21.74
N ASP A 43 1.90 -7.78 -22.50
CA ASP A 43 2.77 -7.13 -23.50
C ASP A 43 2.00 -6.41 -24.61
N GLY A 44 0.74 -6.76 -24.82
CA GLY A 44 -0.17 -6.09 -25.76
C GLY A 44 -0.87 -4.85 -25.19
N GLY A 45 -0.61 -4.49 -23.94
CA GLY A 45 -1.25 -3.37 -23.26
C GLY A 45 -2.68 -3.66 -22.77
N TYR A 46 -3.10 -4.92 -22.71
CA TYR A 46 -4.40 -5.31 -22.18
C TYR A 46 -4.28 -5.80 -20.75
N TYR A 47 -5.35 -5.62 -19.97
CA TYR A 47 -5.43 -6.14 -18.61
C TYR A 47 -5.28 -7.66 -18.55
N ASP A 48 -4.42 -8.14 -17.63
CA ASP A 48 -4.01 -9.53 -17.50
C ASP A 48 -3.91 -9.95 -16.03
N GLY A 49 -5.06 -9.91 -15.36
CA GLY A 49 -5.26 -10.36 -13.99
C GLY A 49 -4.72 -9.40 -12.94
N TYR A 50 -4.78 -9.85 -11.68
CA TYR A 50 -4.42 -9.06 -10.52
C TYR A 50 -3.29 -9.71 -9.71
N SER A 51 -2.38 -8.88 -9.21
CA SER A 51 -1.31 -9.26 -8.29
C SER A 51 -1.63 -8.72 -6.90
N GLU A 52 -2.06 -9.58 -5.99
CA GLU A 52 -2.32 -9.18 -4.61
C GLU A 52 -1.00 -8.84 -3.89
N PHE A 53 -1.00 -7.75 -3.14
CA PHE A 53 0.14 -7.35 -2.33
C PHE A 53 -0.28 -6.74 -0.98
N LYS A 54 0.68 -6.74 -0.06
CA LYS A 54 0.54 -6.24 1.29
C LYS A 54 1.63 -5.25 1.60
N VAL A 55 1.23 -4.11 2.14
CA VAL A 55 2.13 -3.05 2.60
C VAL A 55 2.16 -3.11 4.11
N HIS A 56 3.33 -3.39 4.66
CA HIS A 56 3.54 -3.44 6.09
C HIS A 56 4.08 -2.11 6.56
N LEU A 57 3.36 -1.46 7.47
CA LEU A 57 3.73 -0.22 8.11
C LEU A 57 4.00 -0.46 9.60
N ILE A 58 5.00 0.23 10.13
CA ILE A 58 5.33 0.26 11.56
C ILE A 58 5.14 1.68 12.07
N LEU A 59 4.44 1.79 13.21
CA LEU A 59 4.33 3.01 13.96
C LEU A 59 5.52 3.13 14.90
N LYS A 60 6.31 4.19 14.74
CA LYS A 60 7.40 4.54 15.65
C LYS A 60 6.87 5.17 16.94
N ASP A 61 7.71 5.23 17.96
CA ASP A 61 7.40 5.82 19.27
C ASP A 61 7.07 7.33 19.18
N ASP A 62 7.60 8.02 18.17
CA ASP A 62 7.33 9.43 17.88
C ASP A 62 6.03 9.66 17.09
N GLY A 63 5.29 8.58 16.78
CA GLY A 63 4.02 8.63 16.07
C GLY A 63 4.14 8.68 14.54
N GLU A 64 5.34 8.48 13.96
CA GLU A 64 5.55 8.40 12.52
C GLU A 64 5.28 6.99 11.97
N TRP A 65 4.61 6.91 10.82
CA TRP A 65 4.50 5.67 10.07
C TRP A 65 5.67 5.50 9.13
N ILE A 66 6.31 4.33 9.17
CA ILE A 66 7.33 3.95 8.19
C ILE A 66 6.93 2.70 7.43
N LEU A 67 7.40 2.62 6.20
CA LEU A 67 7.34 1.40 5.40
C LEU A 67 8.33 0.37 5.97
N ASP A 68 7.83 -0.78 6.41
CA ASP A 68 8.65 -1.94 6.81
C ASP A 68 8.98 -2.81 5.61
N LYS A 69 7.96 -3.17 4.82
CA LYS A 69 8.12 -3.99 3.60
C LYS A 69 6.85 -4.08 2.78
N ILE A 70 7.03 -4.43 1.52
CA ILE A 70 5.95 -4.87 0.62
C ILE A 70 6.09 -6.36 0.36
N ARG A 71 4.97 -7.10 0.43
CA ARG A 71 4.91 -8.54 0.15
C ARG A 71 3.78 -8.86 -0.82
N PHE A 72 4.09 -9.58 -1.90
CA PHE A 72 3.04 -10.19 -2.69
C PHE A 72 2.33 -11.29 -1.90
N ALA A 73 1.00 -11.31 -1.93
CA ALA A 73 0.26 -12.43 -1.39
C ALA A 73 0.50 -13.64 -2.30
N LYS A 74 0.74 -14.80 -1.69
CA LYS A 74 1.06 -16.04 -2.40
C LYS A 74 -0.10 -16.55 -3.28
N SER A 75 -1.28 -15.94 -3.17
CA SER A 75 -2.47 -16.24 -3.95
C SER A 75 -2.44 -15.48 -5.27
N ILE A 76 -1.50 -15.85 -6.13
CA ILE A 76 -1.81 -15.85 -7.55
C ILE A 76 -2.02 -17.32 -7.88
N THR A 77 -3.21 -17.68 -8.32
CA THR A 77 -3.65 -19.05 -8.59
C THR A 77 -2.79 -19.80 -9.65
N ASP A 78 -1.75 -19.17 -10.18
CA ASP A 78 -0.84 -19.74 -11.16
C ASP A 78 0.64 -19.33 -10.89
N PRO A 79 1.55 -20.30 -10.66
CA PRO A 79 3.00 -20.07 -10.61
C PRO A 79 3.61 -19.36 -11.83
N SER A 80 2.96 -19.44 -13.00
CA SER A 80 3.39 -18.74 -14.21
C SER A 80 3.28 -17.23 -14.07
N THR A 81 2.21 -16.78 -13.39
CA THR A 81 1.91 -15.39 -13.10
C THR A 81 2.85 -14.82 -12.03
N TYR A 82 3.25 -15.65 -11.06
CA TYR A 82 4.32 -15.28 -10.12
C TYR A 82 5.63 -14.93 -10.84
N ARG A 83 6.04 -15.71 -11.86
CA ARG A 83 7.25 -15.39 -12.66
C ARG A 83 7.11 -14.12 -13.49
N LYS A 84 5.90 -13.81 -13.97
CA LYS A 84 5.61 -12.63 -14.79
C LYS A 84 5.67 -11.33 -13.97
N TYR A 85 5.34 -11.39 -12.68
CA TYR A 85 5.27 -10.21 -11.80
C TYR A 85 6.31 -10.18 -10.67
N SER A 86 7.03 -11.28 -10.43
CA SER A 86 8.33 -11.26 -9.74
C SER A 86 9.41 -10.55 -10.56
N ASN A 87 9.06 -9.98 -11.71
CA ASN A 87 9.88 -8.99 -12.38
C ASN A 87 10.16 -7.89 -11.36
N TYR A 88 11.43 -7.75 -11.00
CA TYR A 88 11.95 -6.71 -10.11
C TYR A 88 11.29 -5.34 -10.33
N ILE A 89 10.98 -5.02 -11.60
CA ILE A 89 10.27 -3.81 -12.03
C ILE A 89 8.96 -3.53 -11.28
N LEU A 90 8.05 -4.50 -11.08
CA LEU A 90 6.79 -4.23 -10.37
C LEU A 90 7.06 -4.00 -8.88
N LEU A 91 7.96 -4.79 -8.29
CA LEU A 91 8.32 -4.62 -6.89
C LEU A 91 9.02 -3.28 -6.66
N ASP A 92 9.94 -2.89 -7.55
CA ASP A 92 10.64 -1.61 -7.54
C ASP A 92 9.65 -0.46 -7.73
N TYR A 93 8.73 -0.56 -8.70
CA TYR A 93 7.66 0.43 -8.89
C TYR A 93 6.80 0.61 -7.63
N LEU A 94 6.38 -0.49 -7.00
CA LEU A 94 5.61 -0.43 -5.76
C LEU A 94 6.47 0.18 -4.64
N TYR A 95 7.73 -0.24 -4.48
CA TYR A 95 8.61 0.37 -3.47
C TYR A 95 8.78 1.87 -3.68
N ASP A 96 9.12 2.31 -4.89
CA ASP A 96 9.30 3.72 -5.21
C ASP A 96 8.02 4.51 -4.94
N THR A 97 6.87 3.99 -5.37
CA THR A 97 5.58 4.65 -5.21
C THR A 97 5.19 4.79 -3.73
N TYR A 98 5.38 3.74 -2.94
CA TYR A 98 5.02 3.75 -1.52
C TYR A 98 6.04 4.47 -0.64
N ILE A 99 7.34 4.31 -0.90
CA ILE A 99 8.40 5.06 -0.22
C ILE A 99 8.20 6.54 -0.46
N TRP A 100 8.05 6.97 -1.71
CA TRP A 100 7.81 8.37 -2.03
C TRP A 100 6.55 8.89 -1.32
N ASN A 101 5.45 8.13 -1.34
CA ASN A 101 4.22 8.57 -0.69
C ASN A 101 4.31 8.64 0.84
N ILE A 102 4.99 7.69 1.49
CA ILE A 102 5.07 7.62 2.96
C ILE A 102 6.16 8.55 3.50
N GLU A 103 7.35 8.54 2.89
CA GLU A 103 8.52 9.26 3.39
C GLU A 103 8.53 10.73 2.96
N GLU A 104 8.20 11.08 1.71
CA GLU A 104 8.18 12.50 1.33
C GLU A 104 6.99 13.25 1.92
N ARG A 105 5.88 12.56 2.20
CA ARG A 105 4.72 13.19 2.85
C ARG A 105 4.80 13.19 4.37
N ASN A 106 5.87 12.65 4.96
CA ASN A 106 6.10 12.61 6.41
C ASN A 106 4.85 12.20 7.21
N LEU A 107 4.14 11.15 6.77
CA LEU A 107 2.83 10.80 7.33
C LEU A 107 2.96 10.45 8.82
N LYS A 108 2.62 11.40 9.69
CA LYS A 108 2.60 11.25 11.14
C LYS A 108 1.18 11.09 11.64
N VAL A 109 1.00 10.34 12.73
CA VAL A 109 -0.29 10.23 13.42
C VAL A 109 -0.86 11.62 13.78
N GLY A 110 -0.02 12.64 13.96
CA GLY A 110 -0.43 14.03 14.18
C GLY A 110 -1.05 14.74 12.97
N ASP A 111 -0.79 14.31 11.74
CA ASP A 111 -1.30 14.95 10.50
C ASP A 111 -2.79 14.67 10.25
N PHE A 112 -3.38 13.80 11.07
CA PHE A 112 -4.77 13.36 10.97
C PHE A 112 -5.64 13.99 12.08
N ASN A 113 -5.04 14.71 13.04
CA ASN A 113 -5.77 15.40 14.10
C ASN A 113 -6.29 16.80 13.69
N ASN A 114 -5.85 17.35 12.55
CA ASN A 114 -6.25 18.68 12.08
C ASN A 114 -7.47 18.69 11.15
N ALA A 115 -8.08 17.53 10.86
CA ALA A 115 -9.34 17.44 10.10
C ALA A 115 -10.60 17.55 10.98
N MET A 116 -10.45 17.86 12.28
CA MET A 116 -11.54 17.95 13.26
C MET A 116 -11.78 19.37 13.81
N VAL A 117 -11.41 20.40 13.05
CA VAL A 117 -11.91 21.77 13.26
C VAL A 117 -12.23 22.36 11.90
N ASP A 118 -13.47 22.83 11.74
CA ASP A 118 -14.11 23.40 10.54
C ASP A 118 -14.70 22.37 9.56
N PHE A 119 -15.95 21.94 9.75
CA PHE A 119 -17.17 22.61 9.27
C PHE A 119 -18.43 22.09 10.00
#